data_AF-A0A517PL13-F1
#
_entry.id   AF-A0A517PL13-F1
#
_cell.length_a   1.000
_cell.length_b   1.000
_cell.length_c   1.000
_cell.angle_alpha   90.00
_cell.angle_beta   90.00
_cell.angle_gamma   90.00
#
_symmetry.space_group_name_H-M   'P 1'
#
loop_
_entity.id
_entity.type
_entity.pdbx_description
1 polymer ?
#
loop_
_entity_poly.entity_id
_entity_poly.type
_entity_poly.pdbx_seq_one_letter_code
_entity_poly.pdbx_strand_id
1 'polypeptide(L)'
;MGGQGFQLETEFVVQISPVWGNYIPRSPVFLCYSCLYCLTSVYPLLNSRVRDDWMRDKPVVVRYNRDLMVIRLTSGRSGRDRPFFHAYIERDPSVKSFQFAAAVFVLCCSSLVWADERGTLIFEDDFERSESQEQKDEIGKGWGTNSRSRAKGNKQVDLRDGAMYIYIHETADHAVSVTHPAEFKNGAVALRFMLEDPKDSLGLNFADLKYKPVHAGHLFVAKISPKNLMITDLKTGNMDLKIRDQRKAGTLSEEHKELLKTKTKRFPLKLETGKWYDLLVNVEGDRLTVSIDGKKVGSFASEGMAHPTKRLLRLAVPRKAVVDDVKIYSRGEKS
;
A
#
# COMPACT_ATOMS: atom_id res chain seq x y z
N MET A 1 -35.56 31.64 12.55
CA MET A 1 -35.18 30.28 13.00
C MET A 1 -34.59 29.56 11.80
N GLY A 2 -33.27 29.62 11.66
CA GLY A 2 -32.52 28.93 10.63
C GLY A 2 -31.85 27.71 11.22
N GLY A 3 -31.96 26.58 10.54
CA GLY A 3 -31.15 25.38 10.76
C GLY A 3 -30.56 24.96 9.43
N GLN A 4 -29.32 25.37 9.18
CA GLN A 4 -28.53 24.86 8.06
C GLN A 4 -28.07 23.44 8.43
N GLY A 5 -28.62 22.43 7.75
CA GLY A 5 -28.09 21.08 7.79
C GLY A 5 -26.86 20.99 6.90
N PHE A 6 -25.70 20.69 7.47
CA PHE A 6 -24.49 20.38 6.72
C PHE A 6 -24.64 19.01 6.05
N GLN A 7 -24.66 18.97 4.71
CA GLN A 7 -24.37 17.75 3.95
C GLN A 7 -22.85 17.65 3.76
N LEU A 8 -22.24 16.60 4.32
CA LEU A 8 -20.85 16.24 4.02
C LEU A 8 -20.80 15.59 2.62
N GLU A 9 -20.25 16.32 1.65
CA GLU A 9 -19.92 15.78 0.33
C GLU A 9 -18.63 14.95 0.41
N THR A 10 -18.66 13.71 -0.08
CA THR A 10 -17.46 12.87 -0.20
C THR A 10 -16.98 12.94 -1.66
N GLU A 11 -15.71 13.33 -1.88
CA GLU A 11 -15.12 13.47 -3.22
C GLU A 11 -14.47 12.16 -3.71
N PHE A 12 -14.61 11.83 -5.01
CA PHE A 12 -13.90 10.70 -5.64
C PHE A 12 -13.37 11.12 -7.01
N VAL A 13 -12.06 11.03 -7.26
CA VAL A 13 -11.45 11.40 -8.55
C VAL A 13 -11.37 10.18 -9.48
N VAL A 14 -11.95 10.26 -10.69
CA VAL A 14 -11.87 9.22 -11.73
C VAL A 14 -11.09 9.74 -12.94
N GLN A 15 -9.88 9.24 -13.20
CA GLN A 15 -9.02 9.75 -14.27
C GLN A 15 -9.39 9.17 -15.66
N ILE A 16 -9.66 10.02 -16.67
CA ILE A 16 -9.94 9.62 -18.06
C ILE A 16 -9.03 10.42 -19.02
N SER A 17 -8.38 9.75 -20.00
CA SER A 17 -7.47 10.36 -21.00
C SER A 17 -8.15 10.62 -22.36
N PRO A 18 -7.69 11.60 -23.19
CA PRO A 18 -8.46 12.09 -24.35
C PRO A 18 -7.90 11.67 -25.71
N VAL A 19 -8.69 11.00 -26.57
CA VAL A 19 -8.41 10.86 -28.02
C VAL A 19 -9.70 10.84 -28.88
N TRP A 20 -10.01 12.00 -29.48
CA TRP A 20 -10.66 12.41 -30.76
C TRP A 20 -11.84 11.68 -31.50
N GLY A 21 -12.91 12.48 -31.79
CA GLY A 21 -13.75 12.65 -33.03
C GLY A 21 -14.80 11.59 -33.46
N ASN A 22 -15.88 11.80 -34.25
CA ASN A 22 -16.89 12.86 -34.51
C ASN A 22 -18.06 12.23 -35.34
N TYR A 23 -19.21 11.79 -34.75
CA TYR A 23 -20.55 11.60 -35.39
C TYR A 23 -21.64 11.13 -34.36
N ILE A 24 -22.95 11.38 -34.58
CA ILE A 24 -24.08 11.08 -33.64
C ILE A 24 -25.31 10.42 -34.32
N PRO A 25 -25.97 9.42 -33.70
CA PRO A 25 -27.40 9.15 -33.90
C PRO A 25 -28.26 9.38 -32.63
N ARG A 26 -29.53 9.77 -32.83
CA ARG A 26 -30.49 10.21 -31.80
C ARG A 26 -31.43 9.08 -31.32
N SER A 27 -31.01 8.18 -30.42
CA SER A 27 -31.94 7.28 -29.68
C SER A 27 -31.33 6.70 -28.39
N PRO A 28 -32.12 6.27 -27.39
CA PRO A 28 -31.62 5.72 -26.13
C PRO A 28 -30.86 4.39 -26.31
N VAL A 29 -29.75 4.24 -25.60
CA VAL A 29 -28.89 3.05 -25.64
C VAL A 29 -29.33 2.05 -24.57
N PHE A 30 -29.70 0.84 -24.97
CA PHE A 30 -29.95 -0.29 -24.07
C PHE A 30 -28.62 -0.96 -23.70
N LEU A 31 -28.32 -1.06 -22.39
CA LEU A 31 -27.17 -1.83 -21.90
C LEU A 31 -27.57 -3.30 -21.72
N CYS A 32 -26.79 -4.21 -22.33
CA CYS A 32 -27.03 -5.65 -22.32
C CYS A 32 -26.48 -6.32 -21.04
N TYR A 33 -26.96 -7.55 -20.79
CA TYR A 33 -26.77 -8.44 -19.63
C TYR A 33 -25.32 -8.63 -19.13
N SER A 34 -24.30 -8.29 -19.93
CA SER A 34 -22.88 -8.38 -19.57
C SER A 34 -22.44 -7.38 -18.50
N CYS A 35 -23.17 -6.29 -18.27
CA CYS A 35 -22.85 -5.30 -17.23
C CYS A 35 -23.12 -5.77 -15.79
N LEU A 36 -23.95 -6.80 -15.58
CA LEU A 36 -24.24 -7.32 -14.22
C LEU A 36 -23.00 -7.94 -13.56
N TYR A 37 -22.10 -8.53 -14.37
CA TYR A 37 -20.84 -9.14 -13.90
C TYR A 37 -19.75 -8.12 -13.56
N CYS A 38 -19.78 -6.93 -14.17
CA CYS A 38 -18.87 -5.82 -13.81
C CYS A 38 -19.19 -5.24 -12.43
N LEU A 39 -20.46 -5.23 -12.02
CA LEU A 39 -20.86 -4.67 -10.72
C LEU A 39 -20.51 -5.61 -9.55
N THR A 40 -20.56 -6.93 -9.75
CA THR A 40 -20.09 -7.90 -8.73
C THR A 40 -18.59 -7.85 -8.49
N SER A 41 -17.81 -7.34 -9.45
CA SER A 41 -16.35 -7.18 -9.33
C SER A 41 -15.92 -5.84 -8.71
N VAL A 42 -16.81 -4.84 -8.67
CA VAL A 42 -16.60 -3.57 -7.95
C VAL A 42 -17.10 -3.66 -6.50
N TYR A 43 -18.02 -4.58 -6.20
CA TYR A 43 -18.56 -4.82 -4.86
C TYR A 43 -17.52 -4.98 -3.73
N PRO A 44 -16.38 -5.68 -3.93
CA PRO A 44 -15.34 -5.81 -2.90
C PRO A 44 -14.50 -4.53 -2.72
N LEU A 45 -14.51 -3.62 -3.69
CA LEU A 45 -13.67 -2.42 -3.72
C LEU A 45 -14.34 -1.19 -3.09
N LEU A 46 -15.61 -1.32 -2.66
CA LEU A 46 -16.35 -0.25 -2.01
C LEU A 46 -16.11 -0.27 -0.50
N ASN A 47 -15.85 0.90 0.10
CA ASN A 47 -15.79 1.02 1.55
C ASN A 47 -17.14 0.61 2.20
N SER A 48 -17.13 0.29 3.49
CA SER A 48 -18.30 -0.23 4.22
C SER A 48 -19.52 0.70 4.15
N ARG A 49 -19.30 2.02 4.14
CA ARG A 49 -20.36 3.03 4.11
C ARG A 49 -21.07 3.12 2.75
N VAL A 50 -20.32 3.01 1.65
CA VAL A 50 -20.89 2.97 0.29
C VAL A 50 -21.66 1.67 0.07
N ARG A 51 -21.19 0.55 0.63
CA ARG A 51 -21.96 -0.71 0.64
C ARG A 51 -23.29 -0.54 1.38
N ASP A 52 -23.28 0.13 2.52
CA ASP A 52 -24.46 0.37 3.33
C ASP A 52 -25.48 1.35 2.72
N ASP A 53 -25.02 2.36 1.97
CA ASP A 53 -25.90 3.29 1.26
C ASP A 53 -26.40 2.68 -0.07
N TRP A 54 -25.58 1.86 -0.74
CA TRP A 54 -25.98 1.04 -1.90
C TRP A 54 -27.10 0.06 -1.53
N MET A 55 -26.99 -0.61 -0.38
CA MET A 55 -28.02 -1.54 0.11
C MET A 55 -29.33 -0.85 0.56
N ARG A 56 -29.36 0.49 0.61
CA ARG A 56 -30.52 1.28 1.05
C ARG A 56 -31.18 2.09 -0.07
N ASP A 57 -30.91 1.79 -1.34
CA ASP A 57 -31.43 2.52 -2.51
C ASP A 57 -31.17 4.04 -2.46
N LYS A 58 -30.08 4.46 -1.80
CA LYS A 58 -29.69 5.87 -1.75
C LYS A 58 -28.81 6.23 -2.95
N PRO A 59 -28.99 7.42 -3.55
CA PRO A 59 -28.14 7.87 -4.65
C PRO A 59 -26.69 8.08 -4.20
N VAL A 60 -25.74 7.65 -5.02
CA VAL A 60 -24.29 7.80 -4.78
C VAL A 60 -23.77 8.99 -5.60
N VAL A 61 -23.23 10.01 -4.94
CA VAL A 61 -22.73 11.23 -5.60
C VAL A 61 -21.22 11.14 -5.77
N VAL A 62 -20.69 11.47 -6.96
CA VAL A 62 -19.25 11.38 -7.28
C VAL A 62 -18.78 12.68 -7.93
N ARG A 63 -17.86 13.41 -7.28
CA ARG A 63 -17.31 14.68 -7.81
C ARG A 63 -16.09 14.47 -8.70
N TYR A 64 -16.12 15.01 -9.92
CA TYR A 64 -14.96 14.98 -10.83
C TYR A 64 -14.54 16.39 -11.25
N ASN A 65 -13.26 16.74 -11.07
CA ASN A 65 -12.65 17.97 -11.60
C ASN A 65 -13.43 19.29 -11.33
N ARG A 66 -13.92 19.48 -10.10
CA ARG A 66 -14.66 20.67 -9.63
C ARG A 66 -16.05 20.91 -10.26
N ASP A 67 -16.51 20.06 -11.17
CA ASP A 67 -17.90 20.03 -11.62
C ASP A 67 -18.64 18.85 -10.96
N LEU A 68 -19.86 19.10 -10.49
CA LEU A 68 -20.65 18.11 -9.76
C LEU A 68 -21.27 17.12 -10.75
N MET A 69 -20.86 15.85 -10.70
CA MET A 69 -21.48 14.78 -11.48
C MET A 69 -22.34 13.92 -10.55
N VAL A 70 -23.66 13.93 -10.74
CA VAL A 70 -24.57 13.09 -9.96
C VAL A 70 -24.87 11.83 -10.75
N ILE A 71 -24.35 10.69 -10.27
CA ILE A 71 -24.68 9.37 -10.83
C ILE A 71 -25.79 8.77 -9.97
N ARG A 72 -27.04 8.86 -10.42
CA ARG A 72 -28.13 8.14 -9.76
C ARG A 72 -28.17 6.70 -10.25
N LEU A 73 -27.95 5.78 -9.31
CA LEU A 73 -28.21 4.36 -9.51
C LEU A 73 -29.57 4.06 -8.90
N THR A 74 -30.54 3.72 -9.73
CA THR A 74 -31.86 3.24 -9.26
C THR A 74 -31.96 1.74 -9.52
N SER A 75 -32.24 0.98 -8.46
CA SER A 75 -32.62 -0.43 -8.58
C SER A 75 -34.14 -0.52 -8.79
N GLY A 76 -34.57 -1.50 -9.59
CA GLY A 76 -35.99 -1.75 -9.84
C GLY A 76 -36.27 -3.24 -10.04
N ARG A 77 -37.51 -3.66 -9.77
CA ARG A 77 -38.02 -4.99 -10.10
C ARG A 77 -39.01 -4.88 -11.25
N SER A 78 -38.75 -5.55 -12.37
CA SER A 78 -39.72 -5.71 -13.45
C SER A 78 -40.31 -7.11 -13.37
N GLY A 79 -41.57 -7.25 -13.75
CA GLY A 79 -42.33 -8.50 -13.72
C GLY A 79 -41.53 -9.72 -14.19
N ARG A 80 -41.65 -10.79 -13.38
CA ARG A 80 -40.83 -12.02 -13.30
C ARG A 80 -39.39 -11.77 -12.82
N ASP A 81 -39.27 -11.39 -11.54
CA ASP A 81 -38.13 -11.63 -10.64
C ASP A 81 -36.71 -11.48 -11.20
N ARG A 82 -36.46 -10.46 -12.02
CA ARG A 82 -35.10 -10.08 -12.42
C ARG A 82 -34.81 -8.66 -11.96
N PRO A 83 -33.80 -8.45 -11.09
CA PRO A 83 -33.34 -7.10 -10.78
C PRO A 83 -32.73 -6.50 -12.04
N PHE A 84 -33.10 -5.27 -12.36
CA PHE A 84 -32.44 -4.46 -13.39
C PHE A 84 -31.96 -3.16 -12.78
N PHE A 85 -30.91 -2.59 -13.39
CA PHE A 85 -30.30 -1.35 -12.93
C PHE A 85 -30.36 -0.32 -14.06
N HIS A 86 -30.81 0.89 -13.74
CA HIS A 86 -30.63 2.05 -14.60
C HIS A 86 -29.60 2.98 -13.97
N ALA A 87 -28.59 3.35 -14.76
CA ALA A 87 -27.70 4.45 -14.46
C ALA A 87 -28.01 5.56 -15.46
N TYR A 88 -28.32 6.75 -14.97
CA TYR A 88 -28.41 7.95 -15.79
C TYR A 88 -27.59 9.06 -15.16
N ILE A 89 -26.99 9.87 -16.02
CA ILE A 89 -26.21 11.04 -15.64
C ILE A 89 -27.19 12.22 -15.66
N GLU A 90 -27.49 12.79 -14.50
CA GLU A 90 -28.25 14.04 -14.42
C GLU A 90 -27.31 15.23 -14.56
N ARG A 91 -27.62 16.13 -15.50
CA ARG A 91 -26.91 17.39 -15.69
C ARG A 91 -27.29 18.36 -14.57
N ASP A 92 -26.32 19.05 -13.97
CA ASP A 92 -26.60 20.25 -13.18
C ASP A 92 -27.10 21.37 -14.12
N PRO A 93 -28.35 21.86 -13.94
CA PRO A 93 -28.93 22.88 -14.82
C PRO A 93 -28.22 24.24 -14.77
N SER A 94 -27.31 24.47 -13.81
CA SER A 94 -26.55 25.72 -13.68
C SER A 94 -25.34 25.84 -14.63
N VAL A 95 -24.86 24.73 -15.21
CA VAL A 95 -23.67 24.71 -16.07
C VAL A 95 -24.07 25.02 -17.52
N LYS A 96 -23.89 26.28 -17.96
CA LYS A 96 -24.39 26.76 -19.27
C LYS A 96 -23.55 26.40 -20.50
N SER A 97 -22.35 25.86 -20.34
CA SER A 97 -21.53 25.48 -21.49
C SER A 97 -20.52 24.39 -21.13
N PHE A 98 -20.77 23.18 -21.60
CA PHE A 98 -19.77 22.12 -21.63
C PHE A 98 -19.84 21.45 -23.00
N GLN A 99 -18.74 21.53 -23.76
CA GLN A 99 -18.62 20.81 -25.04
C GLN A 99 -18.36 19.34 -24.73
N PHE A 100 -19.34 18.48 -25.00
CA PHE A 100 -19.24 17.03 -24.80
C PHE A 100 -18.78 16.34 -26.08
N ALA A 101 -17.65 15.64 -26.02
CA ALA A 101 -17.29 14.58 -26.95
C ALA A 101 -17.84 13.25 -26.40
N ALA A 102 -18.69 12.56 -27.16
CA ALA A 102 -19.27 11.27 -26.78
C ALA A 102 -18.87 10.18 -27.79
N ALA A 103 -18.10 9.19 -27.35
CA ALA A 103 -17.69 8.03 -28.13
C ALA A 103 -18.71 6.89 -27.99
N VAL A 104 -18.97 6.18 -29.09
CA VAL A 104 -19.78 4.96 -29.11
C VAL A 104 -19.08 3.86 -28.31
N PHE A 105 -19.78 3.38 -27.29
CA PHE A 105 -19.36 2.30 -26.39
C PHE A 105 -19.57 0.95 -27.07
N VAL A 106 -18.70 0.56 -28.01
CA VAL A 106 -18.49 -0.87 -28.30
C VAL A 106 -17.52 -1.37 -27.26
N LEU A 107 -18.09 -1.79 -26.13
CA LEU A 107 -17.36 -2.51 -25.09
C LEU A 107 -17.04 -3.90 -25.64
N CYS A 108 -15.97 -4.01 -26.42
CA CYS A 108 -15.16 -5.21 -26.34
C CYS A 108 -14.64 -5.26 -24.90
N CYS A 109 -15.42 -5.86 -24.01
CA CYS A 109 -14.93 -6.45 -22.77
C CYS A 109 -13.99 -7.60 -23.12
N SER A 110 -12.90 -7.33 -23.83
CA SER A 110 -11.64 -7.85 -23.35
C SER A 110 -11.43 -7.15 -22.02
N SER A 111 -11.94 -7.77 -20.97
CA SER A 111 -11.36 -7.65 -19.65
C SER A 111 -9.89 -8.07 -19.81
N LEU A 112 -9.06 -7.15 -20.27
CA LEU A 112 -7.72 -7.02 -19.76
C LEU A 112 -7.96 -6.72 -18.28
N VAL A 113 -8.18 -7.78 -17.50
CA VAL A 113 -7.74 -7.80 -16.12
C VAL A 113 -6.27 -7.45 -16.26
N TRP A 114 -5.94 -6.17 -16.07
CA TRP A 114 -4.56 -5.81 -15.75
C TRP A 114 -4.35 -6.53 -14.43
N ALA A 115 -3.83 -7.75 -14.51
CA ALA A 115 -3.44 -8.51 -13.34
C ALA A 115 -2.54 -7.56 -12.58
N ASP A 116 -2.97 -7.18 -11.38
CA ASP A 116 -2.19 -6.32 -10.53
C ASP A 116 -0.79 -6.92 -10.47
N GLU A 117 0.19 -6.22 -11.05
CA GLU A 117 1.54 -6.74 -11.21
C GLU A 117 2.17 -7.03 -9.85
N ARG A 118 1.59 -6.53 -8.75
CA ARG A 118 1.98 -6.80 -7.36
C ARG A 118 1.69 -8.25 -6.94
N GLY A 119 0.71 -8.92 -7.54
CA GLY A 119 0.27 -10.28 -7.20
C GLY A 119 -1.04 -10.33 -6.39
N THR A 120 -1.31 -11.47 -5.77
CA THR A 120 -2.47 -11.69 -4.91
C THR A 120 -2.28 -10.98 -3.57
N LEU A 121 -3.21 -10.13 -3.16
CA LEU A 121 -3.23 -9.54 -1.82
C LEU A 121 -3.37 -10.65 -0.76
N ILE A 122 -2.42 -10.74 0.17
CA ILE A 122 -2.40 -11.75 1.25
C ILE A 122 -2.58 -11.14 2.63
N PHE A 123 -2.44 -9.82 2.76
CA PHE A 123 -2.65 -9.10 4.01
C PHE A 123 -2.88 -7.61 3.73
N GLU A 124 -3.75 -6.97 4.50
CA GLU A 124 -3.89 -5.52 4.54
C GLU A 124 -4.23 -5.00 5.93
N ASP A 125 -3.77 -3.79 6.23
CA ASP A 125 -4.12 -3.05 7.45
C ASP A 125 -4.09 -1.54 7.22
N ASP A 126 -5.22 -0.90 7.51
CA ASP A 126 -5.49 0.55 7.44
C ASP A 126 -5.33 1.25 8.78
N PHE A 127 -5.03 0.52 9.87
CA PHE A 127 -4.86 1.04 11.22
C PHE A 127 -6.03 1.87 11.79
N GLU A 128 -7.20 1.85 11.14
CA GLU A 128 -8.43 2.52 11.56
C GLU A 128 -9.08 1.78 12.76
N ARG A 129 -8.43 1.84 13.91
CA ARG A 129 -8.90 1.29 15.18
C ARG A 129 -8.26 2.02 16.35
N SER A 130 -8.95 1.95 17.50
CA SER A 130 -8.45 2.51 18.76
C SER A 130 -7.78 1.43 19.60
N GLU A 131 -6.71 1.81 20.29
CA GLU A 131 -6.13 1.02 21.38
C GLU A 131 -6.95 1.24 22.67
N SER A 132 -6.90 0.29 23.59
CA SER A 132 -7.65 0.38 24.86
C SER A 132 -6.87 1.09 25.96
N GLN A 133 -5.58 1.35 25.74
CA GLN A 133 -4.66 1.95 26.71
C GLN A 133 -3.42 2.57 26.04
N GLU A 134 -2.67 3.37 26.82
CA GLU A 134 -1.56 4.23 26.36
C GLU A 134 -0.18 3.82 26.89
N GLN A 135 -0.08 2.71 27.62
CA GLN A 135 1.09 2.31 28.39
C GLN A 135 1.96 1.27 27.67
N LYS A 136 1.34 0.41 26.85
CA LYS A 136 1.96 -0.68 26.11
C LYS A 136 1.52 -0.67 24.65
N ASP A 137 2.30 -1.31 23.79
CA ASP A 137 1.89 -1.52 22.40
C ASP A 137 0.66 -2.44 22.34
N GLU A 138 -0.36 -2.05 21.58
CA GLU A 138 -1.62 -2.80 21.41
C GLU A 138 -2.11 -2.77 19.96
N ILE A 139 -1.17 -2.92 19.01
CA ILE A 139 -1.43 -2.76 17.59
C ILE A 139 -2.52 -3.73 17.08
N GLY A 140 -2.59 -4.97 17.58
CA GLY A 140 -3.56 -5.97 17.12
C GLY A 140 -3.27 -6.51 15.70
N LYS A 141 -4.25 -7.21 15.10
CA LYS A 141 -4.20 -7.80 13.73
C LYS A 141 -2.90 -8.55 13.38
N GLY A 142 -2.31 -9.28 14.34
CA GLY A 142 -1.12 -10.10 14.08
C GLY A 142 0.22 -9.34 14.08
N TRP A 143 0.19 -8.03 14.32
CA TRP A 143 1.40 -7.24 14.53
C TRP A 143 2.04 -7.56 15.89
N GLY A 144 3.37 -7.61 15.91
CA GLY A 144 4.18 -7.75 17.11
C GLY A 144 5.25 -6.67 17.19
N THR A 145 5.83 -6.48 18.37
CA THR A 145 6.91 -5.52 18.60
C THR A 145 8.03 -6.13 19.44
N ASN A 146 9.19 -5.48 19.43
CA ASN A 146 10.30 -5.80 20.33
C ASN A 146 10.26 -5.01 21.65
N SER A 147 9.22 -4.22 21.93
CA SER A 147 9.20 -3.28 23.06
C SER A 147 9.29 -3.96 24.43
N ARG A 148 8.71 -5.16 24.58
CA ARG A 148 8.84 -5.95 25.82
C ARG A 148 10.31 -6.19 26.20
N SER A 149 11.14 -6.56 25.24
CA SER A 149 12.54 -6.90 25.49
C SER A 149 13.49 -5.72 25.31
N ARG A 150 13.12 -4.72 24.51
CA ARG A 150 14.00 -3.59 24.16
C ARG A 150 13.69 -2.31 24.92
N ALA A 151 12.46 -2.12 25.37
CA ALA A 151 12.00 -0.92 26.06
C ALA A 151 11.30 -1.23 27.39
N LYS A 152 11.60 -2.37 28.02
CA LYS A 152 10.99 -2.82 29.29
C LYS A 152 9.46 -2.92 29.26
N GLY A 153 8.89 -3.10 28.06
CA GLY A 153 7.44 -3.15 27.84
C GLY A 153 6.76 -1.80 27.70
N ASN A 154 7.49 -0.68 27.75
CA ASN A 154 6.94 0.64 27.48
C ASN A 154 6.50 0.77 26.02
N LYS A 155 5.44 1.55 25.80
CA LYS A 155 4.91 1.84 24.46
C LYS A 155 5.96 2.52 23.57
N GLN A 156 6.07 2.00 22.37
CA GLN A 156 6.87 2.51 21.25
C GLN A 156 6.07 2.54 19.95
N VAL A 157 4.89 1.91 19.93
CA VAL A 157 3.98 1.91 18.80
C VAL A 157 2.59 2.33 19.28
N ASP A 158 2.04 3.30 18.58
CA ASP A 158 0.81 3.99 18.94
C ASP A 158 -0.09 4.09 17.72
N LEU A 159 -1.35 3.67 17.84
CA LEU A 159 -2.36 3.84 16.79
C LEU A 159 -3.17 5.10 17.08
N ARG A 160 -3.01 6.11 16.23
CA ARG A 160 -3.74 7.37 16.35
C ARG A 160 -3.96 7.99 14.97
N ASP A 161 -5.03 8.75 14.83
CA ASP A 161 -5.38 9.47 13.60
C ASP A 161 -5.37 8.57 12.35
N GLY A 162 -5.84 7.31 12.50
CA GLY A 162 -5.89 6.33 11.41
C GLY A 162 -4.53 5.79 10.97
N ALA A 163 -3.46 5.97 11.74
CA ALA A 163 -2.12 5.53 11.35
C ALA A 163 -1.32 4.92 12.51
N MET A 164 -0.28 4.16 12.16
CA MET A 164 0.70 3.62 13.10
C MET A 164 1.86 4.59 13.29
N TYR A 165 1.97 5.18 14.48
CA TYR A 165 3.09 6.00 14.91
C TYR A 165 4.10 5.15 15.65
N ILE A 166 5.35 5.16 15.18
CA ILE A 166 6.43 4.38 15.75
C ILE A 166 7.48 5.35 16.27
N TYR A 167 7.88 5.21 17.54
CA TYR A 167 8.91 6.03 18.17
C TYR A 167 9.74 5.21 19.16
N ILE A 168 11.02 5.55 19.30
CA ILE A 168 11.90 4.92 20.27
C ILE A 168 11.66 5.48 21.68
N HIS A 169 11.39 4.62 22.65
CA HIS A 169 11.26 5.03 24.06
C HIS A 169 12.66 5.35 24.63
N GLU A 170 12.76 6.29 25.57
CA GLU A 170 14.05 6.71 26.15
C GLU A 170 14.82 5.58 26.85
N THR A 171 14.11 4.59 27.38
CA THR A 171 14.70 3.42 28.04
C THR A 171 15.11 2.34 27.06
N ALA A 172 14.94 2.55 25.75
CA ALA A 172 15.20 1.53 24.75
C ALA A 172 16.69 1.36 24.48
N ASP A 173 17.15 0.11 24.39
CA ASP A 173 18.55 -0.22 24.05
C ASP A 173 18.77 -0.45 22.54
N HIS A 174 17.69 -0.39 21.76
CA HIS A 174 17.70 -0.72 20.35
C HIS A 174 16.58 -0.03 19.56
N ALA A 175 16.72 -0.01 18.24
CA ALA A 175 15.68 0.46 17.32
C ALA A 175 14.38 -0.36 17.48
N VAL A 176 13.25 0.30 17.23
CA VAL A 176 11.94 -0.36 17.24
C VAL A 176 11.85 -1.30 16.05
N SER A 177 11.34 -2.51 16.30
CA SER A 177 11.06 -3.52 15.28
C SER A 177 9.59 -3.92 15.40
N VAL A 178 8.76 -3.41 14.51
CA VAL A 178 7.37 -3.83 14.37
C VAL A 178 7.31 -4.95 13.34
N THR A 179 6.65 -6.06 13.63
CA THR A 179 6.75 -7.28 12.84
C THR A 179 5.38 -7.81 12.45
N HIS A 180 5.24 -8.29 11.21
CA HIS A 180 4.05 -9.01 10.77
C HIS A 180 4.44 -10.28 10.00
N PRO A 181 3.89 -11.45 10.34
CA PRO A 181 4.08 -12.67 9.56
C PRO A 181 3.47 -12.51 8.16
N ALA A 182 4.27 -12.73 7.12
CA ALA A 182 3.79 -12.74 5.75
C ALA A 182 4.70 -13.65 4.92
N GLU A 183 4.14 -14.74 4.43
CA GLU A 183 4.90 -15.75 3.69
C GLU A 183 4.76 -15.55 2.17
N PHE A 184 5.87 -15.25 1.49
CA PHE A 184 5.91 -15.13 0.04
C PHE A 184 7.35 -15.31 -0.51
N LYS A 185 7.47 -15.73 -1.78
CA LYS A 185 8.76 -15.80 -2.51
C LYS A 185 8.99 -14.51 -3.29
N ASN A 186 8.07 -14.22 -4.20
CA ASN A 186 7.97 -13.01 -5.00
C ASN A 186 6.69 -12.27 -4.61
N GLY A 187 6.67 -10.96 -4.74
CA GLY A 187 5.50 -10.17 -4.36
C GLY A 187 5.84 -8.71 -4.14
N ALA A 188 5.01 -8.02 -3.38
CA ALA A 188 5.22 -6.62 -3.07
C ALA A 188 4.74 -6.27 -1.66
N VAL A 189 5.31 -5.21 -1.10
CA VAL A 189 4.76 -4.51 0.07
C VAL A 189 4.47 -3.08 -0.39
N ALA A 190 3.21 -2.67 -0.27
CA ALA A 190 2.79 -1.29 -0.45
C ALA A 190 2.38 -0.71 0.90
N LEU A 191 2.67 0.56 1.15
CA LEU A 191 2.23 1.30 2.33
C LEU A 191 2.35 2.80 2.09
N ARG A 192 1.67 3.59 2.91
CA ARG A 192 1.94 5.03 3.06
C ARG A 192 2.91 5.24 4.21
N PHE A 193 3.82 6.21 4.06
CA PHE A 193 4.70 6.60 5.16
C PHE A 193 4.94 8.10 5.24
N MET A 194 5.28 8.54 6.44
CA MET A 194 5.73 9.90 6.73
C MET A 194 6.95 9.86 7.65
N LEU A 195 7.92 10.73 7.37
CA LEU A 195 9.11 10.96 8.22
C LEU A 195 9.08 12.42 8.68
N GLU A 196 9.06 12.65 9.98
CA GLU A 196 8.84 13.99 10.55
C GLU A 196 10.15 14.78 10.74
N ASP A 197 11.28 14.08 10.88
CA ASP A 197 12.61 14.69 11.07
C ASP A 197 13.61 14.28 9.96
N PRO A 198 14.56 15.16 9.56
CA PRO A 198 15.59 14.83 8.58
C PRO A 198 16.49 13.62 8.92
N LYS A 199 16.55 13.22 10.20
CA LYS A 199 17.31 12.06 10.71
C LYS A 199 16.46 10.79 10.81
N ASP A 200 15.16 10.88 10.59
CA ASP A 200 14.27 9.73 10.64
C ASP A 200 14.50 8.80 9.45
N SER A 201 14.11 7.54 9.64
CA SER A 201 14.16 6.54 8.58
C SER A 201 13.24 5.38 8.86
N LEU A 202 12.72 4.79 7.79
CA LEU A 202 11.89 3.59 7.81
C LEU A 202 12.61 2.48 7.05
N GLY A 203 12.81 1.33 7.70
CA GLY A 203 13.34 0.12 7.05
C GLY A 203 12.27 -0.93 6.85
N LEU A 204 12.03 -1.36 5.61
CA LEU A 204 11.28 -2.58 5.32
C LEU A 204 12.27 -3.74 5.24
N ASN A 205 12.39 -4.49 6.33
CA ASN A 205 13.32 -5.59 6.48
C ASN A 205 12.58 -6.92 6.33
N PHE A 206 13.01 -7.71 5.35
CA PHE A 206 12.42 -9.01 5.04
C PHE A 206 13.24 -10.09 5.73
N ALA A 207 12.55 -11.00 6.42
CA ALA A 207 13.20 -11.99 7.24
C ALA A 207 12.59 -13.40 7.08
N ASP A 208 13.41 -14.41 7.39
CA ASP A 208 13.01 -15.79 7.56
C ASP A 208 13.59 -16.33 8.87
N LEU A 209 12.78 -16.39 9.92
CA LEU A 209 13.18 -16.87 11.23
C LEU A 209 13.59 -18.35 11.24
N LYS A 210 13.22 -19.13 10.20
CA LYS A 210 13.61 -20.53 10.04
C LYS A 210 15.01 -20.65 9.41
N TYR A 211 15.48 -19.65 8.69
CA TYR A 211 16.82 -19.64 8.09
C TYR A 211 17.89 -19.29 9.14
N LYS A 212 18.51 -20.31 9.73
CA LYS A 212 19.48 -20.18 10.84
C LYS A 212 20.88 -19.64 10.49
N PRO A 213 21.39 -19.70 9.25
CA PRO A 213 22.70 -19.16 8.91
C PRO A 213 22.85 -17.63 9.02
N VAL A 214 21.76 -16.89 9.27
CA VAL A 214 21.79 -15.43 9.42
C VAL A 214 21.27 -14.99 10.78
N HIS A 215 21.79 -13.86 11.26
CA HIS A 215 21.36 -13.28 12.52
C HIS A 215 19.89 -12.85 12.48
N ALA A 216 19.09 -13.38 13.40
CA ALA A 216 17.67 -13.07 13.57
C ALA A 216 16.82 -13.22 12.29
N GLY A 217 17.25 -14.06 11.34
CA GLY A 217 16.54 -14.32 10.09
C GLY A 217 16.62 -13.19 9.05
N HIS A 218 17.43 -12.13 9.26
CA HIS A 218 17.47 -10.98 8.35
C HIS A 218 17.98 -11.35 6.94
N LEU A 219 17.15 -11.09 5.92
CA LEU A 219 17.49 -11.42 4.52
C LEU A 219 17.95 -10.19 3.74
N PHE A 220 17.17 -9.13 3.73
CA PHE A 220 17.50 -7.87 3.06
C PHE A 220 16.60 -6.74 3.58
N VAL A 221 16.97 -5.50 3.29
CA VAL A 221 16.23 -4.32 3.73
C VAL A 221 16.22 -3.24 2.65
N ALA A 222 15.07 -2.60 2.45
CA ALA A 222 14.98 -1.27 1.86
C ALA A 222 14.83 -0.26 3.00
N LYS A 223 15.83 0.61 3.19
CA LYS A 223 15.82 1.68 4.19
C LYS A 223 15.66 3.02 3.50
N ILE A 224 14.58 3.71 3.83
CA ILE A 224 14.23 5.02 3.30
C ILE A 224 14.53 6.07 4.36
N SER A 225 15.18 7.14 3.94
CA SER A 225 15.38 8.38 4.71
C SER A 225 15.08 9.56 3.80
N PRO A 226 14.94 10.79 4.32
CA PRO A 226 14.67 11.95 3.48
C PRO A 226 15.73 12.18 2.37
N LYS A 227 16.98 11.75 2.61
CA LYS A 227 18.13 11.98 1.73
C LYS A 227 18.48 10.83 0.81
N ASN A 228 18.09 9.60 1.13
CA ASN A 228 18.44 8.43 0.32
C ASN A 228 17.56 7.23 0.61
N LEU A 229 17.42 6.40 -0.43
CA LEU A 229 17.08 5.00 -0.33
C LEU A 229 18.38 4.19 -0.28
N MET A 230 18.46 3.27 0.67
CA MET A 230 19.50 2.26 0.76
C MET A 230 18.88 0.88 0.64
N ILE A 231 19.33 0.08 -0.31
CA ILE A 231 18.94 -1.33 -0.44
C ILE A 231 20.15 -2.18 -0.07
N THR A 232 19.98 -3.08 0.89
CA THR A 232 21.07 -3.94 1.41
C THR A 232 20.68 -5.41 1.40
N ASP A 233 21.55 -6.24 0.83
CA ASP A 233 21.55 -7.68 1.04
C ASP A 233 22.19 -8.00 2.39
N LEU A 234 21.36 -8.47 3.32
CA LEU A 234 21.79 -8.83 4.67
C LEU A 234 22.20 -10.30 4.74
N LYS A 235 21.51 -11.17 4.00
CA LYS A 235 21.67 -12.63 3.99
C LYS A 235 23.07 -13.04 3.60
N THR A 236 23.60 -12.45 2.52
CA THR A 236 24.96 -12.72 2.02
C THR A 236 25.92 -11.59 2.34
N GLY A 237 25.50 -10.70 3.24
CA GLY A 237 26.28 -9.58 3.73
C GLY A 237 26.40 -9.61 5.25
N ASN A 238 26.11 -8.49 5.88
CA ASN A 238 26.44 -8.25 7.29
C ASN A 238 25.67 -9.10 8.31
N MET A 239 24.64 -9.83 7.91
CA MET A 239 23.87 -10.70 8.80
C MET A 239 24.20 -12.18 8.62
N ASP A 240 25.00 -12.57 7.63
CA ASP A 240 25.64 -13.88 7.61
C ASP A 240 26.42 -14.07 8.92
N LEU A 241 26.18 -15.18 9.63
CA LEU A 241 26.75 -15.38 10.96
C LEU A 241 28.28 -15.47 10.94
N LYS A 242 28.88 -16.08 9.93
CA LYS A 242 30.34 -16.18 9.81
C LYS A 242 30.95 -14.79 9.62
N ILE A 243 30.42 -13.99 8.69
CA ILE A 243 30.87 -12.62 8.47
C ILE A 243 30.65 -11.77 9.73
N ARG A 244 29.49 -11.89 10.37
CA ARG A 244 29.15 -11.13 11.58
C ARG A 244 30.08 -11.46 12.74
N ASP A 245 30.41 -12.73 12.96
CA ASP A 245 31.28 -13.16 14.05
C ASP A 245 32.72 -12.68 13.83
N GLN A 246 33.23 -12.76 12.60
CA GLN A 246 34.52 -12.16 12.24
C GLN A 246 34.54 -10.64 12.45
N ARG A 247 33.47 -9.93 12.10
CA ARG A 247 33.36 -8.49 12.36
C ARG A 247 33.40 -8.16 13.85
N LYS A 248 32.69 -8.92 14.68
CA LYS A 248 32.69 -8.73 16.14
C LYS A 248 34.04 -9.04 16.76
N ALA A 249 34.75 -10.04 16.24
CA ALA A 249 36.08 -10.42 16.68
C ALA A 249 37.20 -9.50 16.13
N GLY A 250 36.89 -8.59 15.20
CA GLY A 250 37.89 -7.76 14.53
C GLY A 250 38.77 -8.52 13.52
N THR A 251 38.35 -9.72 13.09
CA THR A 251 39.12 -10.64 12.23
C THR A 251 38.57 -10.74 10.81
N LEU A 252 37.87 -9.70 10.34
CA LEU A 252 37.28 -9.69 9.01
C LEU A 252 38.36 -9.72 7.92
N SER A 253 38.30 -10.71 7.02
CA SER A 253 39.22 -10.82 5.88
C SER A 253 39.04 -9.66 4.89
N GLU A 254 40.09 -9.33 4.13
CA GLU A 254 40.00 -8.35 3.06
C GLU A 254 38.98 -8.75 1.99
N GLU A 255 38.90 -10.05 1.66
CA GLU A 255 37.87 -10.59 0.76
C GLU A 255 36.45 -10.26 1.24
N HIS A 256 36.16 -10.48 2.53
CA HIS A 256 34.85 -10.14 3.08
C HIS A 256 34.63 -8.62 3.16
N LYS A 257 35.68 -7.82 3.39
CA LYS A 257 35.56 -6.35 3.33
C LYS A 257 35.14 -5.88 1.94
N GLU A 258 35.79 -6.39 0.89
CA GLU A 258 35.44 -6.06 -0.49
C GLU A 258 34.04 -6.59 -0.86
N LEU A 259 33.72 -7.83 -0.47
CA LEU A 259 32.38 -8.41 -0.64
C LEU A 259 31.30 -7.49 -0.05
N LEU A 260 31.48 -7.03 1.20
CA LEU A 260 30.47 -6.23 1.89
C LEU A 260 30.20 -4.87 1.22
N LYS A 261 31.17 -4.30 0.49
CA LYS A 261 30.95 -3.07 -0.29
C LYS A 261 29.96 -3.28 -1.43
N THR A 262 29.86 -4.50 -1.98
CA THR A 262 28.94 -4.81 -3.10
C THR A 262 27.51 -5.08 -2.63
N LYS A 263 27.32 -5.41 -1.34
CA LYS A 263 26.02 -5.83 -0.78
C LYS A 263 25.06 -4.67 -0.47
N THR A 264 25.42 -3.43 -0.77
CA THR A 264 24.56 -2.27 -0.55
C THR A 264 24.61 -1.30 -1.72
N LYS A 265 23.42 -0.86 -2.17
CA LYS A 265 23.28 0.20 -3.16
C LYS A 265 22.50 1.37 -2.57
N ARG A 266 22.96 2.59 -2.85
CA ARG A 266 22.35 3.84 -2.38
C ARG A 266 21.84 4.65 -3.55
N PHE A 267 20.67 5.24 -3.39
CA PHE A 267 20.03 6.12 -4.36
C PHE A 267 19.68 7.43 -3.65
N PRO A 268 20.09 8.58 -4.19
CA PRO A 268 19.75 9.87 -3.60
C PRO A 268 18.24 10.11 -3.66
N LEU A 269 17.69 10.67 -2.59
CA LEU A 269 16.31 11.14 -2.49
C LEU A 269 16.30 12.59 -1.99
N LYS A 270 15.18 13.27 -2.23
CA LYS A 270 14.89 14.60 -1.72
C LYS A 270 13.45 14.63 -1.23
N LEU A 271 13.17 13.86 -0.18
CA LEU A 271 11.84 13.86 0.43
C LEU A 271 11.74 15.03 1.41
N GLU A 272 10.62 15.73 1.37
CA GLU A 272 10.18 16.66 2.38
C GLU A 272 9.72 15.89 3.63
N THR A 273 10.07 16.41 4.81
CA THR A 273 9.61 15.89 6.10
C THR A 273 8.17 16.31 6.39
N GLY A 274 7.42 15.52 7.15
CA GLY A 274 6.01 15.79 7.48
C GLY A 274 5.05 15.62 6.30
N LYS A 275 5.52 15.04 5.18
CA LYS A 275 4.72 14.72 4.00
C LYS A 275 4.49 13.21 3.92
N TRP A 276 3.26 12.84 3.56
CA TRP A 276 2.89 11.47 3.21
C TRP A 276 3.37 11.09 1.82
N TYR A 277 3.86 9.86 1.69
CA TYR A 277 4.32 9.27 0.44
C TYR A 277 3.75 7.86 0.26
N ASP A 278 3.44 7.50 -0.98
CA ASP A 278 3.08 6.12 -1.35
C ASP A 278 4.37 5.34 -1.63
N LEU A 279 4.62 4.28 -0.85
CA LEU A 279 5.76 3.38 -1.04
C LEU A 279 5.32 2.07 -1.67
N LEU A 280 6.06 1.62 -2.68
CA LEU A 280 5.97 0.27 -3.21
C LEU A 280 7.36 -0.38 -3.23
N VAL A 281 7.50 -1.49 -2.51
CA VAL A 281 8.69 -2.35 -2.55
C VAL A 281 8.34 -3.67 -3.23
N ASN A 282 8.86 -3.86 -4.43
CA ASN A 282 8.60 -5.03 -5.28
C ASN A 282 9.79 -6.01 -5.23
N VAL A 283 9.51 -7.28 -4.92
CA VAL A 283 10.49 -8.38 -4.88
C VAL A 283 10.24 -9.35 -6.04
N GLU A 284 11.21 -9.49 -6.92
CA GLU A 284 11.15 -10.41 -8.05
C GLU A 284 12.48 -11.12 -8.24
N GLY A 285 12.52 -12.41 -7.90
CA GLY A 285 13.74 -13.21 -7.89
C GLY A 285 14.77 -12.58 -6.96
N ASP A 286 15.93 -12.26 -7.50
CA ASP A 286 17.06 -11.62 -6.82
C ASP A 286 16.95 -10.09 -6.76
N ARG A 287 15.88 -9.49 -7.28
CA ARG A 287 15.77 -8.05 -7.47
C ARG A 287 14.75 -7.42 -6.56
N LEU A 288 15.17 -6.36 -5.88
CA LEU A 288 14.31 -5.43 -5.19
C LEU A 288 14.18 -4.15 -6.02
N THR A 289 12.96 -3.71 -6.26
CA THR A 289 12.66 -2.41 -6.87
C THR A 289 11.80 -1.60 -5.93
N VAL A 290 12.15 -0.33 -5.75
CA VAL A 290 11.43 0.59 -4.87
C VAL A 290 10.91 1.76 -5.69
N SER A 291 9.63 2.06 -5.51
CA SER A 291 8.96 3.23 -6.06
C SER A 291 8.37 4.08 -4.93
N ILE A 292 8.41 5.40 -5.11
CA ILE A 292 7.77 6.38 -4.24
C ILE A 292 6.86 7.25 -5.12
N ASP A 293 5.60 7.42 -4.72
CA ASP A 293 4.57 8.15 -5.47
C ASP A 293 4.46 7.67 -6.94
N GLY A 294 4.48 6.35 -7.12
CA GLY A 294 4.44 5.70 -8.43
C GLY A 294 5.74 5.79 -9.25
N LYS A 295 6.72 6.60 -8.83
CA LYS A 295 8.01 6.76 -9.53
C LYS A 295 9.06 5.80 -8.98
N LYS A 296 9.68 5.01 -9.86
CA LYS A 296 10.84 4.18 -9.50
C LYS A 296 12.00 5.06 -8.99
N VAL A 297 12.44 4.81 -7.76
CA VAL A 297 13.53 5.56 -7.11
C VAL A 297 14.81 4.74 -6.95
N GLY A 298 14.72 3.41 -7.01
CA GLY A 298 15.91 2.56 -6.95
C GLY A 298 15.62 1.11 -7.27
N SER A 299 16.67 0.39 -7.65
CA SER A 299 16.62 -1.06 -7.85
C SER A 299 17.99 -1.70 -7.67
N PHE A 300 18.03 -2.80 -6.95
CA PHE A 300 19.24 -3.55 -6.67
C PHE A 300 18.95 -5.05 -6.78
N ALA A 301 19.82 -5.78 -7.47
CA ALA A 301 19.78 -7.22 -7.57
C ALA A 301 20.93 -7.81 -6.75
N SER A 302 20.62 -8.77 -5.89
CA SER A 302 21.59 -9.50 -5.08
C SER A 302 21.04 -10.86 -4.67
N GLU A 303 21.90 -11.86 -4.63
CA GLU A 303 21.59 -13.27 -4.36
C GLU A 303 20.74 -13.50 -3.08
N GLY A 304 20.92 -12.68 -2.04
CA GLY A 304 20.17 -12.82 -0.80
C GLY A 304 18.68 -12.50 -0.94
N MET A 305 18.30 -11.71 -1.95
CA MET A 305 16.91 -11.38 -2.25
C MET A 305 16.18 -12.54 -2.91
N ALA A 306 16.89 -13.43 -3.61
CA ALA A 306 16.34 -14.64 -4.22
C ALA A 306 15.99 -15.74 -3.22
N HIS A 307 16.10 -15.46 -1.90
CA HIS A 307 15.74 -16.40 -0.84
C HIS A 307 14.33 -16.99 -1.09
N PRO A 308 14.16 -18.33 -1.04
CA PRO A 308 12.96 -19.00 -1.52
C PRO A 308 11.69 -18.62 -0.75
N THR A 309 11.82 -18.16 0.49
CA THR A 309 10.66 -17.79 1.29
C THR A 309 10.95 -16.69 2.31
N LYS A 310 10.38 -15.50 2.11
CA LYS A 310 10.28 -14.45 3.11
C LYS A 310 9.10 -14.80 3.99
N ARG A 311 9.25 -14.76 5.32
CA ARG A 311 8.19 -15.15 6.28
C ARG A 311 7.71 -14.03 7.17
N LEU A 312 8.47 -12.94 7.22
CA LEU A 312 8.25 -11.87 8.18
C LEU A 312 8.66 -10.54 7.56
N LEU A 313 7.73 -9.59 7.56
CA LEU A 313 8.04 -8.18 7.38
C LEU A 313 8.42 -7.60 8.75
N ARG A 314 9.48 -6.80 8.78
CA ARG A 314 9.81 -5.96 9.94
C ARG A 314 9.95 -4.50 9.51
N LEU A 315 9.19 -3.62 10.14
CA LEU A 315 9.40 -2.18 10.09
C LEU A 315 10.47 -1.84 11.13
N ALA A 316 11.66 -1.50 10.65
CA ALA A 316 12.81 -1.13 11.47
C ALA A 316 12.92 0.39 11.56
N VAL A 317 12.67 0.94 12.75
CA VAL A 317 12.57 2.38 12.99
C VAL A 317 13.56 2.78 14.10
N PRO A 318 14.72 3.39 13.76
CA PRO A 318 15.72 3.78 14.74
C PRO A 318 15.40 5.08 15.49
N ARG A 319 14.40 5.83 15.04
CA ARG A 319 13.94 7.08 15.64
C ARG A 319 12.41 7.14 15.58
N LYS A 320 11.85 7.88 14.63
CA LYS A 320 10.41 7.96 14.38
C LYS A 320 10.07 7.58 12.95
N ALA A 321 8.85 7.09 12.76
CA ALA A 321 8.20 6.95 11.47
C ALA A 321 6.69 6.82 11.69
N VAL A 322 5.91 7.30 10.72
CA VAL A 322 4.47 7.04 10.67
C VAL A 322 4.19 6.18 9.45
N VAL A 323 3.37 5.15 9.62
CA VAL A 323 3.03 4.16 8.60
C VAL A 323 1.54 3.95 8.55
N ASP A 324 1.00 3.82 7.35
CA ASP A 324 -0.41 3.59 7.11
C ASP A 324 -0.64 2.71 5.85
N ASP A 325 -1.84 2.18 5.66
CA ASP A 325 -2.29 1.42 4.49
C ASP A 325 -1.35 0.29 4.05
N VAL A 326 -0.89 -0.52 5.00
CA VAL A 326 0.02 -1.62 4.71
C VAL A 326 -0.73 -2.68 3.91
N LYS A 327 -0.20 -3.04 2.74
CA LYS A 327 -0.70 -4.13 1.88
C LYS A 327 0.46 -5.02 1.49
N ILE A 328 0.29 -6.33 1.66
CA ILE A 328 1.30 -7.33 1.28
C ILE A 328 0.71 -8.23 0.22
N TYR A 329 1.46 -8.41 -0.86
CA TYR A 329 1.07 -9.19 -2.02
C TYR A 329 2.05 -10.35 -2.21
N SER A 330 1.51 -11.49 -2.65
CA SER A 330 2.27 -12.66 -3.05
C SER A 330 2.02 -12.93 -4.53
N ARG A 331 3.12 -13.10 -5.28
CA ARG A 331 3.07 -13.68 -6.62
C ARG A 331 3.42 -15.15 -6.51
N GLY A 332 2.42 -16.00 -6.74
CA GLY A 332 2.64 -17.41 -7.02
C GLY A 332 3.52 -17.58 -8.25
N GLU A 333 4.20 -18.72 -8.37
CA GLU A 333 4.78 -19.10 -9.66
C GLU A 333 3.62 -19.22 -10.66
N LYS A 334 3.73 -18.55 -11.81
CA LYS A 334 2.85 -18.85 -12.94
C LYS A 334 3.10 -20.32 -13.27
N SER A 335 2.13 -21.17 -12.94
CA SER A 335 2.11 -22.58 -13.31
C SER A 335 2.18 -22.74 -14.82
#